data_AF-C5D0V9-F1
#
_entry.id   AF-C5D0V9-F1
#
_cell.length_a   1.000
_cell.length_b   1.000
_cell.length_c   1.000
_cell.angle_alpha   90.00
_cell.angle_beta   90.00
_cell.angle_gamma   90.00
#
_symmetry.space_group_name_H-M   'P 1'
#
loop_
_entity.id
_entity.type
_entity.pdbx_description
1 polymer ?
#
loop_
_entity_poly.entity_id
_entity_poly.type
_entity_poly.pdbx_seq_one_letter_code
_entity_poly.pdbx_strand_id
1 'polypeptide(L)'
;MHAATIHGERTLTDLDFARLNKRPGTNHLPSLADLRDSAEASGDCTTILAVTDLAARSEPALSRAACLAAEHHASLELLYAAAPGEPPCPRAASRLAHQALQLGQRHGLRVRTTNPMASTPEHVASAARGADLLVMGAMPRERSLLAFVRGQWTERLLRRVQRPMLVVRQQAEGPYQRLLVAIDFTQASRILVERAFALNGSARIDLFHAISTINERKLRSADVPEHVVRAYRQECTRYARDQIVRFTDSTDARRNRVSWAIGRGDPARQAVVQQQHSGAELLVVGKHPAWAMSDFVFGSVAQRVLRHAAGDVLIVPHNLQAATKAAALERLGGGQRMTRRVRAGASCSNEG
;
A
#
# COMPACT_ATOMS: atom_id res chain seq x y z
N MET A 1 -59.75 -5.64 42.23
CA MET A 1 -60.31 -6.13 40.96
C MET A 1 -59.20 -6.16 39.92
N HIS A 2 -59.00 -7.34 39.33
CA HIS A 2 -58.22 -7.69 38.14
C HIS A 2 -56.68 -7.59 38.17
N ALA A 3 -56.10 -8.78 38.34
CA ALA A 3 -54.78 -9.20 37.92
C ALA A 3 -54.68 -9.35 36.39
N ALA A 4 -53.48 -9.18 35.85
CA ALA A 4 -53.08 -9.77 34.57
C ALA A 4 -51.58 -10.13 34.62
N THR A 5 -51.33 -11.39 34.95
CA THR A 5 -50.05 -12.09 34.78
C THR A 5 -49.82 -12.33 33.28
N ILE A 6 -48.64 -12.00 32.75
CA ILE A 6 -48.15 -12.57 31.48
C ILE A 6 -46.72 -13.09 31.71
N HIS A 7 -46.64 -14.42 31.78
CA HIS A 7 -45.44 -15.22 31.59
C HIS A 7 -44.96 -15.13 30.14
N GLY A 8 -43.64 -15.10 29.95
CA GLY A 8 -43.04 -15.15 28.62
C GLY A 8 -41.52 -15.20 28.67
N GLU A 9 -40.96 -16.22 29.34
CA GLU A 9 -39.60 -16.67 29.05
C GLU A 9 -39.51 -17.04 27.56
N ARG A 10 -38.71 -16.29 26.80
CA ARG A 10 -38.23 -16.72 25.49
C ARG A 10 -36.72 -16.73 25.55
N THR A 11 -36.18 -17.93 25.80
CA THR A 11 -34.82 -18.32 25.44
C THR A 11 -34.53 -17.92 24.00
N LEU A 12 -33.61 -16.98 23.81
CA LEU A 12 -32.98 -16.67 22.53
C LEU A 12 -32.14 -17.89 22.11
N THR A 13 -32.78 -18.81 21.40
CA THR A 13 -32.15 -19.98 20.78
C THR A 13 -31.39 -19.58 19.50
N ASP A 14 -30.42 -20.43 19.13
CA ASP A 14 -29.42 -20.42 18.04
C ASP A 14 -29.82 -19.94 16.62
N LEU A 15 -31.01 -19.40 16.40
CA LEU A 15 -31.56 -19.09 15.08
C LEU A 15 -31.25 -17.69 14.53
N ASP A 16 -30.74 -16.75 15.34
CA ASP A 16 -30.43 -15.39 14.87
C ASP A 16 -28.95 -15.18 14.44
N PHE A 17 -28.03 -16.09 14.80
CA PHE A 17 -26.63 -15.99 14.38
C PHE A 17 -26.39 -16.41 12.92
N ALA A 18 -27.26 -17.24 12.34
CA ALA A 18 -27.11 -17.72 10.96
C ALA A 18 -27.37 -16.63 9.90
N ARG A 19 -28.15 -15.58 10.23
CA ARG A 19 -28.47 -14.50 9.28
C ARG A 19 -27.33 -13.51 9.04
N LEU A 20 -26.30 -13.51 9.89
CA LEU A 20 -25.11 -12.68 9.73
C LEU A 20 -23.98 -13.35 8.93
N ASN A 21 -24.13 -14.63 8.54
CA ASN A 21 -23.07 -15.41 7.90
C ASN A 21 -23.53 -15.98 6.54
N LYS A 22 -23.89 -15.11 5.59
CA LYS A 22 -24.11 -15.51 4.19
C LYS A 22 -22.77 -15.89 3.54
N ARG A 23 -22.57 -17.18 3.29
CA ARG A 23 -21.47 -17.72 2.47
C ARG A 23 -21.58 -17.19 1.03
N PRO A 24 -20.51 -16.66 0.42
CA PRO A 24 -20.48 -16.47 -1.03
C PRO A 24 -20.29 -17.83 -1.72
N GLY A 25 -20.97 -17.98 -2.86
CA GLY A 25 -21.13 -19.23 -3.60
C GLY A 25 -19.84 -19.87 -4.10
N THR A 26 -19.91 -21.18 -4.26
CA THR A 26 -18.89 -22.04 -4.86
C THR A 26 -18.72 -21.72 -6.34
N ASN A 27 -17.81 -20.80 -6.67
CA ASN A 27 -17.22 -20.76 -8.00
C ASN A 27 -16.05 -21.74 -8.03
N HIS A 28 -16.05 -22.63 -9.03
CA HIS A 28 -14.95 -23.54 -9.31
C HIS A 28 -13.62 -22.78 -9.33
N LEU A 29 -12.71 -23.15 -8.42
CA LEU A 29 -11.38 -22.57 -8.31
C LEU A 29 -10.46 -23.19 -9.39
N PRO A 30 -9.61 -22.39 -10.04
CA PRO A 30 -8.53 -22.91 -10.87
C PRO A 30 -7.52 -23.70 -10.02
N SER A 31 -6.85 -24.67 -10.65
CA SER A 31 -5.92 -25.58 -9.99
C SER A 31 -4.67 -24.83 -9.51
N LEU A 32 -3.99 -25.36 -8.48
CA LEU A 32 -2.73 -24.82 -7.95
C LEU A 32 -1.62 -24.75 -9.02
N ALA A 33 -1.70 -25.54 -10.09
CA ALA A 33 -0.80 -25.44 -11.24
C ALA A 33 -1.06 -24.18 -12.07
N ASP A 34 -2.33 -23.79 -12.26
CA ASP A 34 -2.74 -22.60 -13.03
C ASP A 34 -2.37 -21.29 -12.31
N LEU A 35 -2.38 -21.33 -10.97
CA LEU A 35 -1.89 -20.23 -10.12
C LEU A 35 -0.35 -20.15 -10.10
N ARG A 36 0.36 -21.25 -10.34
CA ARG A 36 1.83 -21.28 -10.38
C ARG A 36 2.36 -20.63 -11.66
N ASP A 37 1.75 -20.92 -12.81
CA ASP A 37 2.09 -20.26 -14.09
C ASP A 37 1.70 -18.77 -14.10
N SER A 38 0.71 -18.37 -13.31
CA SER A 38 0.33 -16.95 -13.13
C SER A 38 1.21 -16.20 -12.11
N ALA A 39 1.80 -16.92 -11.14
CA ALA A 39 2.67 -16.35 -10.11
C ALA A 39 4.09 -16.06 -10.63
N GLU A 40 4.61 -16.86 -11.56
CA GLU A 40 5.90 -16.62 -12.21
C GLU A 40 5.90 -15.40 -13.17
N ALA A 41 4.72 -14.86 -13.50
CA ALA A 41 4.58 -13.68 -14.36
C ALA A 41 4.22 -12.35 -13.64
N SER A 42 4.06 -12.34 -12.30
CA SER A 42 3.46 -11.21 -11.56
C SER A 42 4.15 -10.84 -10.23
N GLY A 43 5.16 -11.60 -9.80
CA GLY A 43 5.87 -11.38 -8.54
C GLY A 43 6.95 -10.30 -8.56
N ASP A 44 7.65 -10.16 -9.69
CA ASP A 44 8.87 -9.38 -9.76
C ASP A 44 8.59 -7.88 -9.97
N CYS A 45 9.20 -7.05 -9.12
CA CYS A 45 9.12 -5.60 -9.25
C CYS A 45 10.10 -5.15 -10.34
N THR A 46 9.62 -5.00 -11.58
CA THR A 46 10.47 -4.68 -12.73
C THR A 46 10.61 -3.18 -12.98
N THR A 47 9.64 -2.40 -12.51
CA THR A 47 9.56 -0.96 -12.73
C THR A 47 9.18 -0.21 -11.45
N ILE A 48 10.03 0.70 -11.01
CA ILE A 48 9.83 1.53 -9.82
C ILE A 48 9.73 2.99 -10.24
N LEU A 49 8.64 3.65 -9.85
CA LEU A 49 8.45 5.08 -10.01
C LEU A 49 8.69 5.77 -8.67
N ALA A 50 9.74 6.57 -8.56
CA ALA A 50 10.04 7.35 -7.37
C ALA A 50 9.63 8.82 -7.56
N VAL A 51 8.88 9.35 -6.60
CA VAL A 51 8.41 10.75 -6.62
C VAL A 51 9.25 11.59 -5.67
N THR A 52 9.71 12.74 -6.18
CA THR A 52 10.48 13.71 -5.40
C THR A 52 9.98 15.12 -5.65
N ASP A 53 10.03 15.94 -4.60
CA ASP A 53 9.85 17.39 -4.64
C ASP A 53 11.19 18.14 -4.67
N LEU A 54 12.31 17.43 -4.86
CA LEU A 54 13.69 17.93 -4.86
C LEU A 54 14.12 18.58 -3.53
N ALA A 55 13.37 18.38 -2.46
CA ALA A 55 13.76 18.80 -1.11
C ALA A 55 14.48 17.66 -0.38
N ALA A 56 15.35 18.00 0.58
CA ALA A 56 16.13 17.01 1.34
C ALA A 56 15.27 15.94 2.03
N ARG A 57 14.02 16.27 2.35
CA ARG A 57 13.02 15.34 2.93
C ARG A 57 12.62 14.17 2.02
N SER A 58 12.79 14.29 0.70
CA SER A 58 12.48 13.21 -0.24
C SER A 58 13.69 12.33 -0.60
N GLU A 59 14.91 12.71 -0.18
CA GLU A 59 16.13 11.91 -0.34
C GLU A 59 16.03 10.49 0.24
N PRO A 60 15.43 10.24 1.43
CA PRO A 60 15.26 8.89 1.95
C PRO A 60 14.44 8.01 1.01
N ALA A 61 13.39 8.59 0.41
CA ALA A 61 12.52 7.86 -0.53
C ALA A 61 13.23 7.52 -1.84
N LEU A 62 14.04 8.45 -2.36
CA LEU A 62 14.85 8.21 -3.55
C LEU A 62 15.92 7.13 -3.30
N SER A 63 16.60 7.20 -2.16
CA SER A 63 17.60 6.21 -1.75
C SER A 63 16.96 4.84 -1.58
N ARG A 64 15.81 4.74 -0.90
CA ARG A 64 15.05 3.50 -0.75
C ARG A 64 14.60 2.93 -2.10
N ALA A 65 14.11 3.78 -3.01
CA ALA A 65 13.70 3.35 -4.35
C ALA A 65 14.89 2.80 -5.15
N ALA A 66 16.07 3.41 -5.02
CA ALA A 66 17.30 2.93 -5.65
C ALA A 66 17.79 1.61 -5.06
N CYS A 67 17.75 1.44 -3.72
CA CYS A 67 18.07 0.15 -3.08
C CYS A 67 17.14 -0.96 -3.60
N LEU A 68 15.82 -0.73 -3.59
CA LEU A 68 14.85 -1.69 -4.11
C LEU A 68 15.08 -1.98 -5.61
N ALA A 69 15.37 -0.96 -6.40
CA ALA A 69 15.66 -1.17 -7.83
C ALA A 69 16.92 -2.01 -8.05
N ALA A 70 17.96 -1.83 -7.25
CA ALA A 70 19.18 -2.64 -7.31
C ALA A 70 18.93 -4.08 -6.87
N GLU A 71 18.19 -4.27 -5.77
CA GLU A 71 17.83 -5.59 -5.23
C GLU A 71 16.99 -6.41 -6.21
N HIS A 72 16.07 -5.78 -6.92
CA HIS A 72 15.12 -6.43 -7.83
C HIS A 72 15.54 -6.38 -9.30
N HIS A 73 16.73 -5.84 -9.60
CA HIS A 73 17.16 -5.52 -10.97
C HIS A 73 16.11 -4.72 -11.76
N ALA A 74 15.37 -3.86 -11.05
CA ALA A 74 14.30 -3.06 -11.60
C ALA A 74 14.83 -1.80 -12.29
N SER A 75 14.07 -1.31 -13.27
CA SER A 75 14.28 0.04 -13.77
C SER A 75 13.72 1.08 -12.80
N LEU A 76 14.50 2.14 -12.55
CA LEU A 76 14.10 3.26 -11.69
C LEU A 76 13.77 4.48 -12.55
N GLU A 77 12.58 5.04 -12.35
CA GLU A 77 12.11 6.27 -12.97
C GLU A 77 11.84 7.32 -11.89
N LEU A 78 12.40 8.51 -12.06
CA LEU A 78 12.14 9.64 -11.18
C LEU A 78 11.09 10.56 -11.78
N LEU A 79 10.14 10.98 -10.95
CA LEU A 79 9.11 11.96 -11.28
C LEU A 79 9.18 13.13 -10.31
N TYR A 80 9.27 14.33 -10.86
CA TYR A 80 9.13 15.54 -10.05
C TYR A 80 7.64 15.81 -9.76
N ALA A 81 7.31 16.03 -8.49
CA ALA A 81 6.02 16.57 -8.07
C ALA A 81 6.25 17.68 -7.04
N ALA A 82 5.77 18.89 -7.33
CA ALA A 82 5.85 20.01 -6.40
C ALA A 82 5.09 19.69 -5.11
N ALA A 83 5.65 20.11 -3.97
CA ALA A 83 4.96 19.97 -2.69
C ALA A 83 3.67 20.83 -2.67
N PRO A 84 2.63 20.43 -1.92
CA PRO A 84 1.37 21.14 -1.89
C PRO A 84 1.54 22.60 -1.44
N GLY A 85 1.12 23.54 -2.27
CA GLY A 85 1.20 24.98 -1.99
C GLY A 85 2.56 25.63 -2.29
N GLU A 86 3.55 24.86 -2.74
CA GLU A 86 4.83 25.39 -3.20
C GLU A 86 4.81 25.60 -4.73
N PRO A 87 5.37 26.71 -5.25
CA PRO A 87 5.52 26.88 -6.69
C PRO A 87 6.47 25.83 -7.27
N PRO A 88 6.24 25.35 -8.51
CA PRO A 88 7.12 24.38 -9.13
C PRO A 88 8.54 24.94 -9.31
N CYS A 89 9.56 24.12 -9.06
CA CYS A 89 10.95 24.51 -9.21
C CYS A 89 11.28 24.81 -10.69
N PRO A 90 11.77 26.02 -11.04
CA PRO A 90 12.08 26.37 -12.43
C PRO A 90 13.17 25.48 -13.06
N ARG A 91 14.07 24.93 -12.23
CA ARG A 91 15.16 24.03 -12.64
C ARG A 91 14.88 22.57 -12.31
N ALA A 92 13.60 22.20 -12.18
CA ALA A 92 13.21 20.83 -11.80
C ALA A 92 13.84 19.78 -12.72
N ALA A 93 13.82 20.01 -14.03
CA ALA A 93 14.40 19.10 -15.02
C ALA A 93 15.89 18.81 -14.77
N SER A 94 16.71 19.86 -14.65
CA SER A 94 18.16 19.72 -14.46
C SER A 94 18.51 19.10 -13.11
N ARG A 95 17.78 19.46 -12.04
CA ARG A 95 17.99 18.89 -10.70
C ARG A 95 17.59 17.43 -10.64
N LEU A 96 16.47 17.07 -11.27
CA LEU A 96 16.00 15.68 -11.36
C LEU A 96 16.98 14.82 -12.17
N ALA A 97 17.50 15.35 -13.28
CA ALA A 97 18.54 14.67 -14.06
C ALA A 97 19.84 14.48 -13.27
N HIS A 98 20.24 15.48 -12.48
CA HIS A 98 21.40 15.37 -11.61
C HIS A 98 21.22 14.30 -10.52
N GLN A 99 20.07 14.28 -9.84
CA GLN A 99 19.75 13.22 -8.86
C GLN A 99 19.70 11.83 -9.52
N ALA A 100 19.13 11.71 -10.72
CA ALA A 100 19.12 10.46 -11.46
C ALA A 100 20.53 9.94 -11.75
N LEU A 101 21.42 10.83 -12.21
CA LEU A 101 22.83 10.48 -12.45
C LEU A 101 23.55 10.06 -11.16
N GLN A 102 23.36 10.78 -10.06
CA GLN A 102 23.96 10.44 -8.77
C GLN A 102 23.48 9.09 -8.23
N LEU A 103 22.18 8.82 -8.27
CA LEU A 103 21.62 7.54 -7.86
C LEU A 103 22.10 6.41 -8.77
N GLY A 104 22.14 6.64 -10.08
CA GLY A 104 22.64 5.67 -11.05
C GLY A 104 24.10 5.30 -10.82
N GLN A 105 24.96 6.29 -10.54
CA GLN A 105 26.38 6.06 -10.22
C GLN A 105 26.55 5.31 -8.89
N ARG A 106 25.81 5.70 -7.85
CA ARG A 106 25.92 5.08 -6.52
C ARG A 106 25.45 3.63 -6.48
N HIS A 107 24.38 3.32 -7.20
CA HIS A 107 23.73 2.00 -7.14
C HIS A 107 23.96 1.13 -8.38
N GLY A 108 24.72 1.61 -9.38
CA GLY A 108 24.95 0.87 -10.62
C GLY A 108 23.69 0.69 -11.48
N LEU A 109 22.76 1.64 -11.41
CA LEU A 109 21.44 1.54 -12.03
C LEU A 109 21.25 2.52 -13.20
N ARG A 110 20.42 2.11 -14.17
CA ARG A 110 19.90 3.04 -15.17
C ARG A 110 18.69 3.77 -14.61
N VAL A 111 18.91 5.00 -14.14
CA VAL A 111 17.85 5.87 -13.63
C VAL A 111 17.35 6.79 -14.74
N ARG A 112 16.03 6.78 -14.98
CA ARG A 112 15.36 7.63 -15.96
C ARG A 112 14.62 8.77 -15.26
N THR A 113 14.33 9.83 -15.99
CA THR A 113 13.52 10.94 -15.49
C THR A 113 12.30 11.13 -16.38
N THR A 114 11.13 11.29 -15.77
CA THR A 114 9.86 11.55 -16.48
C THR A 114 9.38 12.97 -16.27
N ASN A 115 8.65 13.46 -17.29
CA ASN A 115 8.21 14.84 -17.52
C ASN A 115 8.22 15.74 -16.26
N PRO A 116 9.08 16.76 -16.20
CA PRO A 116 9.28 17.62 -15.02
C PRO A 116 8.11 18.60 -14.73
N MET A 117 7.00 18.54 -15.49
CA MET A 117 5.86 19.46 -15.34
C MET A 117 4.64 18.86 -14.64
N ALA A 118 4.71 17.60 -14.21
CA ALA A 118 3.63 16.87 -13.55
C ALA A 118 3.49 17.26 -12.05
N SER A 119 2.84 18.38 -11.75
CA SER A 119 2.72 18.90 -10.37
C SER A 119 1.50 18.42 -9.58
N THR A 120 0.65 17.56 -10.14
CA THR A 120 -0.64 17.17 -9.52
C THR A 120 -0.70 15.68 -9.14
N PRO A 121 -1.49 15.30 -8.11
CA PRO A 121 -1.75 13.91 -7.78
C PRO A 121 -2.27 13.09 -8.97
N GLU A 122 -3.01 13.73 -9.88
CA GLU A 122 -3.55 13.10 -11.09
C GLU A 122 -2.43 12.69 -12.06
N HIS A 123 -1.43 13.54 -12.27
CA HIS A 123 -0.30 13.20 -13.11
C HIS A 123 0.54 12.08 -12.50
N VAL A 124 0.78 12.14 -11.18
CA VAL A 124 1.50 11.06 -10.46
C VAL A 124 0.74 9.75 -10.55
N ALA A 125 -0.59 9.75 -10.34
CA ALA A 125 -1.41 8.56 -10.48
C ALA A 125 -1.41 8.02 -11.91
N SER A 126 -1.47 8.90 -12.91
CA SER A 126 -1.38 8.51 -14.33
C SER A 126 -0.03 7.86 -14.62
N ALA A 127 1.06 8.43 -14.11
CA ALA A 127 2.41 7.91 -14.29
C ALA A 127 2.61 6.56 -13.60
N ALA A 128 2.08 6.40 -12.38
CA ALA A 128 2.14 5.16 -11.63
C ALA A 128 1.50 3.97 -12.37
N ARG A 129 0.57 4.18 -13.32
CA ARG A 129 -0.05 3.07 -14.08
C ARG A 129 0.96 2.19 -14.83
N GLY A 130 2.09 2.75 -15.23
CA GLY A 130 3.18 2.04 -15.92
C GLY A 130 4.26 1.47 -15.00
N ALA A 131 4.11 1.60 -13.68
CA ALA A 131 5.08 1.12 -12.70
C ALA A 131 4.47 0.00 -11.83
N ASP A 132 5.31 -0.93 -11.39
CA ASP A 132 4.94 -2.00 -10.45
C ASP A 132 4.91 -1.51 -9.01
N LEU A 133 5.70 -0.48 -8.69
CA LEU A 133 5.77 0.14 -7.37
C LEU A 133 5.91 1.66 -7.48
N LEU A 134 5.09 2.39 -6.73
CA LEU A 134 5.23 3.82 -6.53
C LEU A 134 5.94 4.08 -5.18
N VAL A 135 7.08 4.77 -5.19
CA VAL A 135 7.84 5.12 -3.99
C VAL A 135 7.80 6.64 -3.78
N MET A 136 7.50 7.09 -2.58
CA MET A 136 7.51 8.51 -2.25
C MET A 136 7.82 8.76 -0.77
N GLY A 137 8.35 9.94 -0.46
CA GLY A 137 8.49 10.39 0.92
C GLY A 137 7.16 10.85 1.51
N ALA A 138 7.13 11.09 2.82
CA ALA A 138 6.01 11.79 3.44
C ALA A 138 5.92 13.24 2.90
N MET A 139 4.80 13.57 2.27
CA MET A 139 4.55 14.94 1.78
C MET A 139 4.20 15.87 2.93
N PRO A 140 4.61 17.15 2.88
CA PRO A 140 4.22 18.11 3.90
C PRO A 140 2.70 18.28 3.92
N ARG A 141 2.17 18.56 5.12
CA ARG A 141 0.74 18.74 5.32
C ARG A 141 0.29 20.01 4.61
N GLU A 142 -0.70 19.87 3.73
CA GLU A 142 -1.30 20.99 3.02
C GLU A 142 -2.14 21.82 4.01
N ARG A 143 -1.79 23.10 4.18
CA ARG A 143 -2.45 24.04 5.12
C ARG A 143 -3.67 24.75 4.53
N SER A 144 -4.17 24.30 3.37
CA SER A 144 -5.30 24.91 2.67
C SER A 144 -6.65 24.44 3.24
N LEU A 145 -7.67 25.31 3.23
CA LEU A 145 -9.05 24.91 3.55
C LEU A 145 -9.55 23.84 2.58
N LEU A 146 -9.08 23.87 1.33
CA LEU A 146 -9.39 22.85 0.33
C LEU A 146 -8.83 21.46 0.72
N ALA A 147 -7.70 21.38 1.43
CA ALA A 147 -7.17 20.11 1.93
C ALA A 147 -8.04 19.52 3.06
N PHE A 148 -8.77 20.34 3.81
CA PHE A 148 -9.76 19.85 4.77
C PHE A 148 -10.94 19.17 4.07
N VAL A 149 -11.39 19.73 2.94
CA VAL A 149 -12.52 19.19 2.16
C VAL A 149 -12.11 18.02 1.26
N ARG A 150 -10.98 18.14 0.56
CA ARG A 150 -10.54 17.17 -0.47
C ARG A 150 -9.60 16.09 0.06
N GLY A 151 -9.14 16.22 1.30
CA GLY A 151 -8.12 15.36 1.90
C GLY A 151 -6.69 15.80 1.54
N GLN A 152 -5.73 15.25 2.28
CA GLN A 152 -4.29 15.54 2.11
C GLN A 152 -3.75 14.95 0.80
N TRP A 153 -2.62 15.46 0.30
CA TRP A 153 -2.05 15.06 -1.00
C TRP A 153 -1.87 13.54 -1.14
N THR A 154 -1.27 12.88 -0.14
CA THR A 154 -1.12 11.42 -0.12
C THR A 154 -2.47 10.70 -0.07
N GLU A 155 -3.46 11.23 0.65
CA GLU A 155 -4.82 10.64 0.71
C GLU A 155 -5.54 10.74 -0.65
N ARG A 156 -5.39 11.88 -1.35
CA ARG A 156 -5.92 12.11 -2.70
C ARG A 156 -5.26 11.18 -3.73
N LEU A 157 -3.95 10.96 -3.59
CA LEU A 157 -3.19 10.05 -4.43
C LEU A 157 -3.60 8.59 -4.20
N LEU A 158 -3.72 8.17 -2.93
CA LEU A 158 -4.19 6.82 -2.57
C LEU A 158 -5.55 6.45 -3.14
N ARG A 159 -6.44 7.43 -3.31
CA ARG A 159 -7.76 7.19 -3.94
C ARG A 159 -7.65 6.88 -5.43
N ARG A 160 -6.60 7.35 -6.11
CA ARG A 160 -6.43 7.26 -7.56
C ARG A 160 -5.45 6.16 -7.98
N VAL A 161 -4.43 5.91 -7.17
CA VAL A 161 -3.40 4.91 -7.44
C VAL A 161 -3.95 3.50 -7.20
N GLN A 162 -3.82 2.65 -8.22
CA GLN A 162 -4.18 1.23 -8.19
C GLN A 162 -2.94 0.33 -8.19
N ARG A 163 -1.79 0.92 -7.84
CA ARG A 163 -0.50 0.24 -7.64
C ARG A 163 -0.12 0.16 -6.17
N PRO A 164 0.75 -0.78 -5.78
CA PRO A 164 1.41 -0.74 -4.50
C PRO A 164 2.14 0.60 -4.36
N MET A 165 1.97 1.24 -3.21
CA MET A 165 2.57 2.53 -2.91
C MET A 165 3.36 2.44 -1.61
N LEU A 166 4.68 2.64 -1.70
CA LEU A 166 5.59 2.69 -0.57
C LEU A 166 5.78 4.15 -0.13
N VAL A 167 5.36 4.44 1.11
CA VAL A 167 5.63 5.72 1.76
C VAL A 167 6.83 5.56 2.69
N VAL A 168 7.93 6.18 2.30
CA VAL A 168 9.21 6.12 3.01
C VAL A 168 9.29 7.24 4.04
N ARG A 169 9.69 6.89 5.25
CA ARG A 169 9.86 7.78 6.40
C ARG A 169 11.24 7.69 7.02
N GLN A 170 11.92 6.56 6.81
CA GLN A 170 13.23 6.28 7.37
C GLN A 170 14.30 6.27 6.28
N GLN A 171 15.55 6.47 6.68
CA GLN A 171 16.69 6.31 5.77
C GLN A 171 16.82 4.86 5.31
N ALA A 172 17.31 4.69 4.09
CA ALA A 172 17.56 3.36 3.54
C ALA A 172 18.92 2.83 4.01
N GLU A 173 18.94 2.03 5.06
CA GLU A 173 20.17 1.42 5.61
C GLU A 173 20.52 0.06 4.96
N GLY A 174 19.63 -0.48 4.12
CA GLY A 174 19.78 -1.79 3.49
C GLY A 174 18.43 -2.43 3.16
N PRO A 175 18.40 -3.71 2.73
CA PRO A 175 17.17 -4.42 2.44
C PRO A 175 16.30 -4.55 3.69
N TYR A 176 14.97 -4.57 3.53
CA TYR A 176 14.06 -4.72 4.67
C TYR A 176 14.25 -6.07 5.36
N GLN A 177 14.55 -6.07 6.65
CA GLN A 177 14.80 -7.30 7.42
C GLN A 177 13.60 -7.76 8.23
N ARG A 178 12.75 -6.83 8.67
CA ARG A 178 11.54 -7.11 9.47
C ARG A 178 10.33 -6.39 8.89
N LEU A 179 9.34 -7.17 8.49
CA LEU A 179 8.10 -6.72 7.88
C LEU A 179 6.94 -7.04 8.79
N LEU A 180 6.04 -6.09 9.01
CA LEU A 180 4.77 -6.32 9.68
C LEU A 180 3.66 -6.28 8.64
N VAL A 181 2.83 -7.32 8.55
CA VAL A 181 1.70 -7.37 7.61
C VAL A 181 0.39 -7.35 8.38
N ALA A 182 -0.39 -6.28 8.22
CA ALA A 182 -1.71 -6.19 8.82
C ALA A 182 -2.73 -6.98 7.99
N ILE A 183 -3.37 -7.98 8.62
CA ILE A 183 -4.29 -8.91 7.95
C ILE A 183 -5.69 -8.89 8.57
N ASP A 184 -6.67 -9.23 7.75
CA ASP A 184 -8.09 -9.36 8.07
C ASP A 184 -8.64 -10.78 7.75
N PHE A 185 -7.74 -11.74 7.53
CA PHE A 185 -8.03 -13.13 7.14
C PHE A 185 -8.78 -13.30 5.81
N THR A 186 -8.93 -12.23 5.02
CA THR A 186 -9.51 -12.32 3.68
C THR A 186 -8.50 -12.85 2.67
N GLN A 187 -8.96 -13.23 1.47
CA GLN A 187 -8.07 -13.59 0.36
C GLN A 187 -7.13 -12.43 -0.01
N ALA A 188 -7.57 -11.18 0.14
CA ALA A 188 -6.73 -10.01 -0.13
C ALA A 188 -5.52 -9.94 0.83
N SER A 189 -5.66 -10.42 2.07
CA SER A 189 -4.55 -10.51 3.01
C SER A 189 -3.43 -11.45 2.53
N ARG A 190 -3.75 -12.49 1.74
CA ARG A 190 -2.72 -13.38 1.16
C ARG A 190 -1.82 -12.64 0.19
N ILE A 191 -2.41 -11.79 -0.66
CA ILE A 191 -1.67 -10.93 -1.58
C ILE A 191 -0.73 -9.99 -0.82
N LEU A 192 -1.11 -9.50 0.37
CA LEU A 192 -0.23 -8.67 1.19
C LEU A 192 1.02 -9.42 1.64
N VAL A 193 0.86 -10.67 2.08
CA VAL A 193 1.96 -11.52 2.51
C VAL A 193 2.85 -11.90 1.33
N GLU A 194 2.27 -12.26 0.20
CA GLU A 194 3.00 -12.52 -1.05
C GLU A 194 3.84 -11.30 -1.47
N ARG A 195 3.27 -10.08 -1.39
CA ARG A 195 3.99 -8.84 -1.74
C ARG A 195 5.07 -8.47 -0.73
N ALA A 196 4.84 -8.70 0.56
CA ALA A 196 5.88 -8.55 1.58
C ALA A 196 7.07 -9.48 1.28
N PHE A 197 6.78 -10.72 0.91
CA PHE A 197 7.79 -11.69 0.53
C PHE A 197 8.47 -11.40 -0.82
N ALA A 198 7.75 -10.80 -1.76
CA ALA A 198 8.31 -10.34 -3.02
C ALA A 198 9.27 -9.15 -2.83
N LEU A 199 9.06 -8.30 -1.81
CA LEU A 199 10.01 -7.22 -1.50
C LEU A 199 11.34 -7.75 -0.98
N ASN A 200 11.31 -8.73 -0.07
CA ASN A 200 12.50 -9.43 0.37
C ASN A 200 12.14 -10.83 0.87
N GLY A 201 12.49 -11.86 0.10
CA GLY A 201 12.28 -13.26 0.49
C GLY A 201 13.05 -13.66 1.74
N SER A 202 14.06 -12.85 2.10
CA SER A 202 14.87 -12.98 3.30
C SER A 202 14.43 -12.13 4.49
N ALA A 203 13.27 -11.48 4.43
CA ALA A 203 12.75 -10.80 5.62
C ALA A 203 12.12 -11.78 6.62
N ARG A 204 12.14 -11.42 7.90
CA ARG A 204 11.19 -11.95 8.89
C ARG A 204 9.86 -11.22 8.70
N ILE A 205 8.77 -11.98 8.69
CA ILE A 205 7.42 -11.45 8.54
C ILE A 205 6.64 -11.69 9.81
N ASP A 206 6.11 -10.62 10.40
CA ASP A 206 5.18 -10.68 11.50
C ASP A 206 3.77 -10.42 10.94
N LEU A 207 2.86 -11.37 11.07
CA LEU A 207 1.46 -11.17 10.73
C LEU A 207 0.73 -10.55 11.91
N PHE A 208 -0.11 -9.56 11.64
CA PHE A 208 -0.83 -8.87 12.69
C PHE A 208 -2.31 -8.73 12.38
N HIS A 209 -3.15 -9.20 13.30
CA HIS A 209 -4.59 -8.99 13.25
C HIS A 209 -5.05 -8.13 14.42
N ALA A 210 -5.87 -7.12 14.15
CA ALA A 210 -6.46 -6.27 15.18
C ALA A 210 -7.95 -6.56 15.33
N ILE A 211 -8.34 -7.06 16.50
CA ILE A 211 -9.75 -7.26 16.86
C ILE A 211 -10.36 -5.89 17.19
N SER A 212 -11.28 -5.44 16.33
CA SER A 212 -12.01 -4.19 16.51
C SER A 212 -12.91 -4.23 17.74
N THR A 213 -12.82 -3.20 18.57
CA THR A 213 -13.68 -3.03 19.76
C THR A 213 -14.99 -2.30 19.44
N ILE A 214 -15.32 -2.04 18.18
CA ILE A 214 -16.53 -1.29 17.80
C ILE A 214 -17.79 -2.04 18.23
N ASN A 215 -17.90 -3.34 17.90
CA ASN A 215 -19.09 -4.14 18.23
C ASN A 215 -19.24 -4.30 19.74
N GLU A 216 -18.12 -4.50 20.44
CA GLU A 216 -18.12 -4.55 21.89
C GLU A 216 -18.58 -3.23 22.52
N ARG A 217 -18.15 -2.08 21.99
CA ARG A 217 -18.64 -0.77 22.41
C ARG A 217 -20.14 -0.63 22.18
N LYS A 218 -20.66 -1.11 21.05
CA LYS A 218 -22.11 -1.12 20.76
C LYS A 218 -22.88 -1.98 21.78
N LEU A 219 -22.39 -3.17 22.11
CA LEU A 219 -23.00 -4.05 23.14
C LEU A 219 -23.04 -3.34 24.51
N ARG A 220 -21.95 -2.68 24.90
CA ARG A 220 -21.91 -1.89 26.15
C ARG A 220 -22.88 -0.71 26.13
N SER A 221 -22.99 -0.01 25.01
CA SER A 221 -23.94 1.10 24.85
C SER A 221 -25.40 0.63 24.85
N ALA A 222 -25.66 -0.64 24.56
CA ALA A 222 -26.97 -1.28 24.64
C ALA A 222 -27.24 -1.93 26.01
N ASP A 223 -26.42 -1.62 27.03
CA ASP A 223 -26.51 -2.13 28.41
C ASP A 223 -26.54 -3.67 28.51
N VAL A 224 -25.87 -4.34 27.57
CA VAL A 224 -25.73 -5.80 27.58
C VAL A 224 -24.93 -6.24 28.81
N PRO A 225 -25.37 -7.27 29.56
CA PRO A 225 -24.68 -7.73 30.77
C PRO A 225 -23.19 -8.03 30.55
N GLU A 226 -22.35 -7.66 31.52
CA GLU A 226 -20.88 -7.77 31.41
C GLU A 226 -20.39 -9.20 31.11
N HIS A 227 -21.09 -10.23 31.61
CA HIS A 227 -20.75 -11.62 31.33
C HIS A 227 -20.94 -11.99 29.86
N VAL A 228 -21.95 -11.44 29.18
CA VAL A 228 -22.17 -11.62 27.72
C VAL A 228 -21.10 -10.89 26.93
N VAL A 229 -20.77 -9.65 27.31
CA VAL A 229 -19.67 -8.90 26.68
C VAL A 229 -18.34 -9.63 26.83
N ARG A 230 -18.09 -10.25 28.00
CA ARG A 230 -16.91 -11.09 28.24
C ARG A 230 -16.90 -12.34 27.37
N ALA A 231 -18.02 -13.05 27.26
CA ALA A 231 -18.15 -14.22 26.38
C ALA A 231 -17.88 -13.83 24.92
N TYR A 232 -18.49 -12.75 24.42
CA TYR A 232 -18.23 -12.21 23.08
C TYR A 232 -16.74 -11.91 22.84
N ARG A 233 -16.06 -11.26 23.80
CA ARG A 233 -14.62 -10.97 23.70
C ARG A 233 -13.78 -12.25 23.62
N GLN A 234 -14.09 -13.25 24.44
CA GLN A 234 -13.39 -14.54 24.43
C GLN A 234 -13.59 -15.25 23.09
N GLU A 235 -14.81 -15.23 22.56
CA GLU A 235 -15.16 -15.83 21.27
C GLU A 235 -14.40 -15.17 20.12
N CYS A 236 -14.41 -13.82 20.03
CA CYS A 236 -13.63 -13.13 19.00
C CYS A 236 -12.13 -13.43 19.08
N THR A 237 -11.60 -13.57 20.30
CA THR A 237 -10.17 -13.87 20.49
C THR A 237 -9.85 -15.31 20.08
N ARG A 238 -10.71 -16.27 20.42
CA ARG A 238 -10.58 -17.68 19.99
C ARG A 238 -10.67 -17.78 18.47
N TYR A 239 -11.70 -17.18 17.87
CA TYR A 239 -11.87 -17.12 16.43
C TYR A 239 -10.63 -16.55 15.73
N ALA A 240 -10.11 -15.41 16.19
CA ALA A 240 -8.93 -14.81 15.58
C ALA A 240 -7.68 -15.68 15.69
N ARG A 241 -7.49 -16.41 16.81
CA ARG A 241 -6.40 -17.38 16.98
C ARG A 241 -6.53 -18.56 16.02
N ASP A 242 -7.73 -19.12 15.90
CA ASP A 242 -7.96 -20.25 15.00
C ASP A 242 -7.76 -19.83 13.54
N GLN A 243 -8.20 -18.63 13.17
CA GLN A 243 -8.02 -18.10 11.82
C GLN A 243 -6.56 -17.81 11.51
N ILE A 244 -5.79 -17.21 12.44
CA ILE A 244 -4.39 -16.87 12.15
C ILE A 244 -3.53 -18.12 12.00
N VAL A 245 -3.78 -19.17 12.80
CA VAL A 245 -3.09 -20.47 12.68
C VAL A 245 -3.39 -21.09 11.32
N ARG A 246 -4.66 -21.16 10.90
CA ARG A 246 -5.04 -21.66 9.57
C ARG A 246 -4.43 -20.85 8.44
N PHE A 247 -4.37 -19.53 8.61
CA PHE A 247 -3.77 -18.63 7.64
C PHE A 247 -2.27 -18.89 7.51
N THR A 248 -1.54 -19.03 8.62
CA THR A 248 -0.11 -19.35 8.61
C THR A 248 0.20 -20.73 8.05
N ASP A 249 -0.59 -21.75 8.39
CA ASP A 249 -0.40 -23.11 7.87
C ASP A 249 -0.54 -23.18 6.36
N SER A 250 -1.44 -22.37 5.78
CA SER A 250 -1.63 -22.29 4.34
C SER A 250 -0.50 -21.57 3.58
N THR A 251 0.44 -20.93 4.28
CA THR A 251 1.57 -20.17 3.69
C THR A 251 2.84 -21.03 3.59
N ASP A 252 2.65 -22.32 3.30
CA ASP A 252 3.49 -23.50 3.58
C ASP A 252 5.02 -23.39 3.35
N ALA A 253 5.49 -22.49 2.49
CA ALA A 253 6.90 -22.45 2.07
C ALA A 253 7.86 -21.71 3.03
N ARG A 254 7.38 -21.02 4.09
CA ARG A 254 8.22 -20.03 4.83
C ARG A 254 8.04 -20.01 6.36
N ARG A 255 7.50 -21.09 6.94
CA ARG A 255 7.08 -21.18 8.37
C ARG A 255 8.12 -20.68 9.39
N ASN A 256 9.41 -20.92 9.19
CA ASN A 256 10.46 -20.51 10.14
C ASN A 256 10.72 -19.00 10.23
N ARG A 257 10.07 -18.19 9.37
CA ARG A 257 10.27 -16.73 9.31
C ARG A 257 8.99 -15.95 9.49
N VAL A 258 7.87 -16.64 9.69
CA VAL A 258 6.56 -16.03 9.89
C VAL A 258 6.20 -16.15 11.36
N SER A 259 6.12 -15.03 12.05
CA SER A 259 5.53 -14.93 13.38
C SER A 259 4.15 -14.28 13.28
N TRP A 260 3.37 -14.31 14.36
CA TRP A 260 2.08 -13.63 14.38
C TRP A 260 1.73 -13.06 15.74
N ALA A 261 0.94 -11.99 15.73
CA ALA A 261 0.40 -11.36 16.92
C ALA A 261 -1.06 -10.91 16.70
N ILE A 262 -1.83 -10.88 17.78
CA ILE A 262 -3.21 -10.40 17.77
C ILE A 262 -3.31 -9.24 18.76
N GLY A 263 -3.71 -8.08 18.26
CA GLY A 263 -4.00 -6.90 19.07
C GLY A 263 -5.50 -6.68 19.21
N ARG A 264 -5.89 -5.79 20.14
CA ARG A 264 -7.29 -5.42 20.36
C ARG A 264 -7.44 -3.91 20.46
N GLY A 265 -8.41 -3.37 19.74
CA GLY A 265 -8.67 -1.95 19.67
C GLY A 265 -8.81 -1.47 18.23
N ASP A 266 -8.46 -0.21 18.01
CA ASP A 266 -8.49 0.36 16.67
C ASP A 266 -7.41 -0.25 15.75
N PRO A 267 -7.77 -0.80 14.57
CA PRO A 267 -6.80 -1.50 13.71
C PRO A 267 -5.59 -0.67 13.30
N ALA A 268 -5.80 0.59 12.93
CA ALA A 268 -4.71 1.46 12.50
C ALA A 268 -3.75 1.78 13.65
N ARG A 269 -4.29 2.15 14.82
CA ARG A 269 -3.48 2.45 16.00
C ARG A 269 -2.72 1.20 16.47
N GLN A 270 -3.40 0.06 16.52
CA GLN A 270 -2.81 -1.19 16.98
C GLN A 270 -1.71 -1.69 16.02
N ALA A 271 -1.87 -1.54 14.70
CA ALA A 271 -0.83 -1.88 13.73
C ALA A 271 0.42 -1.00 13.87
N VAL A 272 0.26 0.30 14.10
CA VAL A 272 1.40 1.22 14.34
C VAL A 272 2.10 0.91 15.66
N VAL A 273 1.35 0.63 16.73
CA VAL A 273 1.93 0.20 18.01
C VAL A 273 2.70 -1.10 17.85
N GLN A 274 2.14 -2.08 17.11
CA GLN A 274 2.82 -3.33 16.85
C GLN A 274 4.09 -3.12 15.99
N GLN A 275 4.06 -2.23 15.00
CA GLN A 275 5.23 -1.90 14.17
C GLN A 275 6.40 -1.42 15.05
N GLN A 276 6.10 -0.54 16.00
CA GLN A 276 7.10 -0.04 16.95
C GLN A 276 7.57 -1.15 17.90
N HIS A 277 6.65 -1.98 18.39
CA HIS A 277 6.97 -3.04 19.35
C HIS A 277 7.84 -4.15 18.75
N SER A 278 7.58 -4.59 17.51
CA SER A 278 8.39 -5.62 16.86
C SER A 278 9.66 -5.09 16.20
N GLY A 279 9.80 -3.76 16.12
CA GLY A 279 10.87 -3.09 15.38
C GLY A 279 10.76 -3.35 13.87
N ALA A 280 9.53 -3.45 13.34
CA ALA A 280 9.31 -3.66 11.92
C ALA A 280 9.64 -2.39 11.13
N GLU A 281 10.55 -2.53 10.17
CA GLU A 281 11.03 -1.44 9.31
C GLU A 281 9.95 -1.02 8.30
N LEU A 282 9.09 -1.97 7.90
CA LEU A 282 8.00 -1.76 6.97
C LEU A 282 6.69 -2.37 7.50
N LEU A 283 5.64 -1.55 7.51
CA LEU A 283 4.27 -1.98 7.75
C LEU A 283 3.51 -2.10 6.41
N VAL A 284 3.07 -3.31 6.08
CA VAL A 284 2.26 -3.61 4.90
C VAL A 284 0.78 -3.63 5.27
N VAL A 285 -0.02 -2.84 4.56
CA VAL A 285 -1.47 -2.71 4.77
C VAL A 285 -2.23 -2.77 3.45
N GLY A 286 -3.41 -3.39 3.51
CA GLY A 286 -4.34 -3.41 2.39
C GLY A 286 -5.11 -2.10 2.23
N LYS A 287 -5.53 -1.81 0.99
CA LYS A 287 -6.48 -0.76 0.64
C LYS A 287 -7.64 -1.32 -0.16
N HIS A 288 -8.82 -1.35 0.45
CA HIS A 288 -10.07 -1.64 -0.25
C HIS A 288 -10.47 -0.51 -1.22
N PRO A 289 -11.19 -0.83 -2.31
CA PRO A 289 -11.79 0.18 -3.17
C PRO A 289 -12.92 0.91 -2.45
N ALA A 290 -13.13 2.19 -2.79
CA ALA A 290 -14.05 3.09 -2.07
C ALA A 290 -15.52 2.60 -2.05
N TRP A 291 -15.96 1.85 -3.06
CA TRP A 291 -17.33 1.31 -3.14
C TRP A 291 -17.56 0.10 -2.21
N ALA A 292 -16.49 -0.55 -1.74
CA ALA A 292 -16.56 -1.70 -0.82
C ALA A 292 -16.53 -1.29 0.66
N MET A 293 -16.60 0.02 0.97
CA MET A 293 -16.46 0.57 2.32
C MET A 293 -17.76 1.18 2.83
N SER A 294 -18.79 0.36 3.07
CA SER A 294 -20.08 0.84 3.60
C SER A 294 -20.00 1.33 5.07
N ASP A 295 -18.99 0.91 5.84
CA ASP A 295 -18.98 1.07 7.32
C ASP A 295 -17.87 1.96 7.91
N PHE A 296 -17.02 2.61 7.11
CA PHE A 296 -15.88 3.40 7.62
C PHE A 296 -16.07 4.92 7.46
N VAL A 297 -16.60 5.55 8.51
CA VAL A 297 -16.87 7.01 8.58
C VAL A 297 -15.59 7.86 8.78
N PHE A 298 -14.43 7.27 9.09
CA PHE A 298 -13.21 8.00 9.54
C PHE A 298 -11.98 7.90 8.60
N GLY A 299 -12.18 7.54 7.34
CA GLY A 299 -11.11 7.22 6.38
C GLY A 299 -10.62 5.78 6.52
N SER A 300 -9.95 5.27 5.50
CA SER A 300 -9.51 3.86 5.48
C SER A 300 -8.43 3.59 6.53
N VAL A 301 -8.31 2.33 6.98
CA VAL A 301 -7.24 1.90 7.91
C VAL A 301 -5.87 2.33 7.38
N ALA A 302 -5.60 2.18 6.08
CA ALA A 302 -4.38 2.63 5.44
C ALA A 302 -4.11 4.15 5.60
N GLN A 303 -5.12 5.00 5.40
CA GLN A 303 -4.97 6.46 5.61
C GLN A 303 -4.64 6.78 7.06
N ARG A 304 -5.31 6.10 8.01
CA ARG A 304 -5.06 6.30 9.43
C ARG A 304 -3.68 5.79 9.86
N VAL A 305 -3.21 4.68 9.28
CA VAL A 305 -1.84 4.19 9.49
C VAL A 305 -0.83 5.22 9.01
N LEU A 306 -0.98 5.76 7.80
CA LEU A 306 -0.09 6.82 7.30
C LEU A 306 -0.06 8.06 8.19
N ARG A 307 -1.14 8.38 8.90
CA ARG A 307 -1.13 9.54 9.81
C ARG A 307 -0.27 9.33 11.05
N HIS A 308 -0.06 8.09 11.50
CA HIS A 308 0.57 7.79 12.79
C HIS A 308 1.86 6.97 12.68
N ALA A 309 2.11 6.28 11.56
CA ALA A 309 3.27 5.45 11.37
C ALA A 309 4.57 6.25 11.44
N ALA A 310 5.54 5.75 12.20
CA ALA A 310 6.89 6.30 12.27
C ALA A 310 7.81 5.64 11.22
N GLY A 311 7.63 4.35 10.93
CA GLY A 311 8.38 3.61 9.93
C GLY A 311 7.76 3.66 8.54
N ASP A 312 8.38 2.94 7.60
CA ASP A 312 7.89 2.89 6.23
C ASP A 312 6.54 2.14 6.16
N VAL A 313 5.72 2.49 5.18
CA VAL A 313 4.40 1.87 4.99
C VAL A 313 4.20 1.51 3.53
N LEU A 314 3.97 0.22 3.26
CA LEU A 314 3.54 -0.27 1.95
C LEU A 314 2.02 -0.41 1.93
N ILE A 315 1.38 0.25 0.98
CA ILE A 315 -0.06 0.18 0.79
C ILE A 315 -0.34 -0.60 -0.48
N VAL A 316 -1.01 -1.73 -0.34
CA VAL A 316 -1.34 -2.60 -1.48
C VAL A 316 -2.84 -2.52 -1.77
N PRO A 317 -3.24 -2.07 -2.97
CA PRO A 317 -4.64 -2.05 -3.36
C PRO A 317 -5.19 -3.46 -3.56
N HIS A 318 -6.42 -3.72 -3.09
CA HIS A 318 -7.07 -5.03 -3.23
C HIS A 318 -7.45 -5.35 -4.68
N ASN A 319 -7.58 -4.32 -5.51
CA ASN A 319 -7.83 -4.41 -6.96
C ASN A 319 -6.54 -4.13 -7.75
N LEU A 320 -5.42 -4.71 -7.32
CA LEU A 320 -4.13 -4.54 -7.98
C LEU A 320 -4.26 -4.84 -9.48
N GLN A 321 -4.02 -3.83 -10.32
CA GLN A 321 -3.91 -4.02 -11.76
C GLN A 321 -2.45 -4.39 -12.08
N ALA A 322 -2.17 -5.14 -13.14
CA ALA A 322 -0.78 -5.40 -13.60
C ALA A 322 -0.24 -4.21 -14.39
N ALA A 323 1.07 -3.92 -14.34
CA ALA A 323 1.64 -2.74 -15.01
C ALA A 323 1.32 -2.83 -16.50
N THR A 324 0.77 -1.76 -17.07
CA THR A 324 0.37 -1.81 -18.47
C THR A 324 1.64 -1.86 -19.32
N LYS A 325 1.89 -3.00 -20.01
CA LYS A 325 3.07 -3.17 -20.88
C LYS A 325 3.24 -2.00 -21.85
N ALA A 326 2.16 -1.48 -22.44
CA ALA A 326 2.21 -0.29 -23.30
C ALA A 326 2.75 0.95 -22.57
N ALA A 327 2.26 1.25 -21.37
CA ALA A 327 2.71 2.39 -20.58
C ALA A 327 4.15 2.23 -20.05
N ALA A 328 4.57 0.99 -19.77
CA ALA A 328 5.95 0.66 -19.41
C ALA A 328 6.88 0.76 -20.63
N LEU A 329 6.46 0.25 -21.79
CA LEU A 329 7.22 0.31 -23.05
C LEU A 329 7.37 1.74 -23.58
N GLU A 330 6.34 2.58 -23.51
CA GLU A 330 6.45 4.01 -23.85
C GLU A 330 7.51 4.72 -22.99
N ARG A 331 7.57 4.38 -21.70
CA ARG A 331 8.60 4.88 -20.77
C ARG A 331 9.98 4.31 -21.04
N LEU A 332 10.05 3.02 -21.37
CA LEU A 332 11.30 2.33 -21.71
C LEU A 332 11.85 2.74 -23.10
N GLY A 333 10.98 3.15 -24.03
CA GLY A 333 11.33 3.54 -25.41
C GLY A 333 11.56 5.04 -25.63
N GLY A 334 11.04 5.92 -24.77
CA GLY A 334 11.10 7.39 -24.93
C GLY A 334 12.50 8.04 -24.93
N GLY A 335 13.58 7.26 -24.75
CA GLY A 335 14.97 7.73 -24.84
C GLY A 335 15.53 7.85 -26.26
N GLN A 336 14.81 7.39 -27.28
CA GLN A 336 15.15 7.59 -28.70
C GLN A 336 14.11 8.49 -29.36
N ARG A 337 14.11 9.77 -29.00
CA ARG A 337 13.54 10.76 -29.90
C ARG A 337 14.55 10.96 -31.02
N MET A 338 14.27 10.34 -32.17
CA MET A 338 14.93 10.59 -33.47
C MET A 338 15.32 12.06 -33.54
N THR A 339 16.61 12.34 -33.43
CA THR A 339 17.17 13.58 -33.97
C THR A 339 16.81 13.56 -35.45
N ARG A 340 15.78 14.34 -35.82
CA ARG A 340 15.53 14.67 -37.22
C ARG A 340 16.85 15.28 -37.71
N ARG A 341 17.64 14.49 -38.44
CA ARG A 341 18.83 14.96 -39.16
C ARG A 341 18.36 16.14 -40.00
N VAL A 342 18.62 17.35 -39.53
CA VAL A 342 18.59 18.53 -40.39
C VAL A 342 19.75 18.30 -41.34
N ARG A 343 19.40 18.04 -42.61
CA ARG A 343 20.35 17.87 -43.69
C ARG A 343 21.06 19.21 -43.84
N ALA A 344 22.31 19.29 -43.40
CA ALA A 344 23.23 20.32 -43.83
C ALA A 344 23.66 19.99 -45.26
N GLY A 345 23.57 20.98 -46.14
CA GLY A 345 23.96 20.92 -47.55
C GLY A 345 22.92 21.65 -48.41
N ALA A 346 23.26 22.62 -49.25
CA ALA A 346 24.55 23.18 -49.62
C ALA A 346 24.33 24.61 -50.17
N SER A 347 25.39 25.39 -50.12
CA SER A 347 25.60 26.69 -50.75
C SER A 347 25.46 26.67 -52.27
N CYS A 348 24.96 27.77 -52.84
CA CYS A 348 25.36 28.40 -54.12
C CYS A 348 24.70 29.80 -54.12
N SER A 349 25.44 30.89 -53.89
CA SER A 349 26.30 31.65 -54.82
C SER A 349 25.55 32.77 -55.57
N ASN A 350 25.83 33.99 -55.12
CA ASN A 350 26.16 35.23 -55.84
C ASN A 350 25.46 35.64 -57.15
N GLU A 351 25.17 36.95 -57.18
CA GLU A 351 25.13 37.91 -58.30
C GLU A 351 23.95 37.94 -59.28
N GLY A 352 23.42 39.17 -59.42
CA GLY A 352 22.32 39.61 -60.28
C GLY A 352 21.69 40.86 -59.71
#